data_AF-A0A9D4FXE0-F1
#
_entry.id   AF-A0A9D4FXE0-F1
#
_cell.length_a   1.000
_cell.length_b   1.000
_cell.length_c   1.000
_cell.angle_alpha   90.00
_cell.angle_beta   90.00
_cell.angle_gamma   90.00
#
_symmetry.space_group_name_H-M   'P 1'
#
loop_
_entity.id
_entity.type
_entity.pdbx_description
1 polymer ?
#
loop_
_entity_poly.entity_id
_entity_poly.type
_entity_poly.pdbx_seq_one_letter_code
_entity_poly.pdbx_strand_id
1 'polypeptide(L)'
;MKRPTLCRCHVEPTLRSQVVDFVHSIRHLTRETSTFLSEKALDMHLRADLGEKLGQCVSQLEEETRTLMEICNIPATPLSQEELLSTAEIKQRPKPGRFKQVVSKLKGKKDKEKTYIPLVYNVNTWTAEDVGQWLDNMSLSEYRDSFIRHEIRGQELLSLDKTDIQDLGVHKVGHLKRIQHGIKELVSRMAAMEKYCNNYGN
;
A
#
# COMPACT_ATOMS: atom_id res chain seq x y z
N MET A 1 33.16 -40.22 17.35
CA MET A 1 31.78 -40.38 16.84
C MET A 1 31.17 -39.01 16.60
N LYS A 2 31.03 -38.57 15.34
CA LYS A 2 30.42 -37.27 14.97
C LYS A 2 28.98 -37.54 14.51
N ARG A 3 27.98 -36.89 15.14
CA ARG A 3 26.56 -37.00 14.76
C ARG A 3 26.31 -36.26 13.44
N PRO A 4 25.43 -36.76 12.55
CA PRO A 4 25.11 -36.08 11.30
C PRO A 4 24.15 -34.91 11.57
N THR A 5 24.47 -33.75 11.00
CA THR A 5 23.63 -32.55 10.97
C THR A 5 22.48 -32.77 9.99
N LEU A 6 21.24 -32.76 10.51
CA LEU A 6 20.01 -32.82 9.72
C LEU A 6 19.93 -31.57 8.82
N CYS A 7 19.86 -31.74 7.50
CA CYS A 7 19.60 -30.67 6.55
C CYS A 7 18.24 -30.02 6.87
N ARG A 8 18.24 -28.73 7.19
CA ARG A 8 17.03 -27.92 7.38
C ARG A 8 16.46 -27.58 6.01
N CYS A 9 15.48 -28.32 5.55
CA CYS A 9 14.70 -27.98 4.35
C CYS A 9 14.00 -26.62 4.57
N HIS A 10 14.43 -25.60 3.83
CA HIS A 10 13.69 -24.37 3.65
C HIS A 10 12.47 -24.71 2.78
N VAL A 11 11.29 -24.80 3.37
CA VAL A 11 10.05 -24.87 2.59
C VAL A 11 9.76 -23.46 2.13
N GLU A 12 10.06 -23.13 0.88
CA GLU A 12 9.67 -21.85 0.31
C GLU A 12 8.14 -21.73 0.27
N PRO A 13 7.58 -20.56 0.62
CA PRO A 13 6.14 -20.35 0.57
C PRO A 13 5.66 -20.41 -0.87
N THR A 14 4.83 -21.41 -1.17
CA THR A 14 4.20 -21.53 -2.49
C THR A 14 3.32 -20.32 -2.78
N LEU A 15 3.12 -19.98 -4.06
CA LEU A 15 2.19 -18.93 -4.49
C LEU A 15 0.80 -19.11 -3.86
N ARG A 16 0.34 -20.36 -3.70
CA ARG A 16 -0.92 -20.70 -3.03
C ARG A 16 -0.94 -20.23 -1.57
N SER A 17 0.14 -20.46 -0.82
CA SER A 17 0.26 -19.99 0.58
C SER A 17 0.16 -18.47 0.66
N GLN A 18 0.87 -17.78 -0.24
CA GLN A 18 0.87 -16.32 -0.27
C GLN A 18 -0.53 -15.74 -0.61
N VAL A 19 -1.25 -16.37 -1.54
CA VAL A 19 -2.64 -15.99 -1.89
C VAL A 19 -3.59 -16.23 -0.71
N VAL A 20 -3.46 -17.34 -0.01
CA VAL A 20 -4.28 -17.64 1.18
C VAL A 20 -4.05 -16.62 2.29
N ASP A 21 -2.79 -16.30 2.59
CA ASP A 21 -2.43 -15.30 3.60
C ASP A 21 -2.95 -13.90 3.23
N PHE A 22 -2.90 -13.56 1.94
CA PHE A 22 -3.44 -12.31 1.42
C PHE A 22 -4.97 -12.23 1.58
N VAL A 23 -5.70 -13.28 1.19
CA VAL A 23 -7.17 -13.34 1.34
C VAL A 23 -7.58 -13.27 2.82
N HIS A 24 -6.83 -13.93 3.71
CA HIS A 24 -7.06 -13.82 5.15
C HIS A 24 -6.79 -12.42 5.70
N SER A 25 -5.75 -11.76 5.22
CA SER A 25 -5.41 -10.38 5.62
C SER A 25 -6.50 -9.39 5.19
N ILE A 26 -7.01 -9.52 3.96
CA ILE A 26 -8.15 -8.71 3.48
C ILE A 26 -9.37 -8.95 4.36
N ARG A 27 -9.73 -10.21 4.60
CA ARG A 27 -10.89 -10.55 5.44
C ARG A 27 -10.80 -9.94 6.84
N HIS A 28 -9.61 -9.98 7.45
CA HIS A 28 -9.37 -9.41 8.77
C HIS A 28 -9.57 -7.89 8.77
N LEU A 29 -8.94 -7.21 7.82
CA LEU A 29 -9.02 -5.77 7.68
C LEU A 29 -10.45 -5.28 7.41
N THR A 30 -11.18 -5.97 6.53
CA THR A 30 -12.57 -5.63 6.23
C THR A 30 -13.45 -5.75 7.47
N ARG A 31 -13.29 -6.81 8.27
CA ARG A 31 -14.01 -6.99 9.53
C ARG A 31 -13.69 -5.91 10.55
N GLU A 32 -12.41 -5.60 10.75
CA GLU A 32 -12.02 -4.54 11.67
C GLU A 32 -12.50 -3.16 11.22
N THR A 33 -12.57 -2.92 9.91
CA THR A 33 -13.16 -1.69 9.36
C THR A 33 -14.66 -1.64 9.66
N SER A 34 -15.38 -2.75 9.48
CA SER A 34 -16.80 -2.88 9.84
C SER A 34 -17.04 -2.62 11.35
N THR A 35 -16.23 -3.24 12.22
CA THR A 35 -16.29 -3.04 13.68
C THR A 35 -15.92 -1.62 14.07
N PHE A 36 -14.88 -1.05 13.48
CA PHE A 36 -14.47 0.32 13.76
C PHE A 36 -15.57 1.32 13.38
N LEU A 37 -16.20 1.13 12.23
CA LEU A 37 -17.30 1.98 11.80
C LEU A 37 -18.51 1.82 12.70
N SER A 38 -18.86 0.61 13.14
CA SER A 38 -20.00 0.44 14.05
C SER A 38 -19.75 1.05 15.44
N GLU A 39 -18.52 0.99 15.95
CA GLU A 39 -18.16 1.51 17.27
C GLU A 39 -17.84 3.02 17.29
N LYS A 40 -17.28 3.55 16.21
CA LYS A 40 -16.73 4.92 16.15
C LYS A 40 -17.39 5.86 15.14
N ALA A 41 -18.33 5.40 14.31
CA ALA A 41 -19.02 6.31 13.37
C ALA A 41 -19.74 7.47 14.06
N LEU A 42 -20.32 7.24 15.24
CA LEU A 42 -21.00 8.29 16.01
C LEU A 42 -20.03 9.33 16.58
N ASP A 43 -18.85 8.91 17.04
CA ASP A 43 -17.80 9.80 17.55
C ASP A 43 -17.21 10.68 16.42
N MET A 44 -17.13 10.12 15.21
CA MET A 44 -16.49 10.76 14.06
C MET A 44 -17.34 11.82 13.36
N HIS A 45 -18.60 12.05 13.79
CA HIS A 45 -19.54 13.00 13.16
C HIS A 45 -19.56 12.87 11.62
N LEU A 46 -19.45 11.63 11.11
CA LEU A 46 -19.50 11.40 9.68
C LEU A 46 -20.87 11.83 9.16
N ARG A 47 -20.90 12.48 8.00
CA ARG A 47 -22.16 12.75 7.31
C ARG A 47 -22.85 11.41 7.05
N ALA A 48 -24.15 11.32 7.34
CA ALA A 48 -24.89 10.05 7.35
C ALA A 48 -24.83 9.31 6.01
N ASP A 49 -24.84 10.05 4.90
CA ASP A 49 -24.68 9.56 3.53
C ASP A 49 -23.31 8.90 3.28
N LEU A 50 -22.24 9.44 3.87
CA LEU A 50 -20.89 8.89 3.76
C LEU A 50 -20.72 7.64 4.63
N GLY A 51 -21.32 7.63 5.82
CA GLY A 51 -21.31 6.46 6.70
C GLY A 51 -22.03 5.26 6.07
N GLU A 52 -23.19 5.51 5.46
CA GLU A 52 -23.96 4.49 4.76
C GLU A 52 -23.21 3.97 3.51
N LYS A 53 -22.68 4.87 2.67
CA LYS A 53 -21.87 4.47 1.50
C LYS A 53 -20.65 3.64 1.89
N LEU A 54 -19.97 4.02 2.97
CA LEU A 54 -18.81 3.29 3.45
C LEU A 54 -19.20 1.92 4.01
N GLY A 55 -20.30 1.84 4.76
CA GLY A 55 -20.87 0.57 5.21
C GLY A 55 -21.22 -0.35 4.04
N GLN A 56 -21.88 0.16 3.00
CA GLN A 56 -22.21 -0.59 1.78
C GLN A 56 -20.95 -1.11 1.07
N CYS A 57 -19.92 -0.27 0.93
CA CYS A 57 -18.65 -0.66 0.32
C CYS A 57 -17.93 -1.77 1.12
N VAL A 58 -17.93 -1.67 2.45
CA VAL A 58 -17.36 -2.71 3.33
C VAL A 58 -18.14 -4.01 3.19
N SER A 59 -19.48 -3.98 3.19
CA SER A 59 -20.31 -5.18 2.99
C SER A 59 -20.08 -5.83 1.63
N GLN A 60 -19.95 -5.05 0.56
CA GLN A 60 -19.63 -5.56 -0.78
C GLN A 60 -18.26 -6.26 -0.80
N LEU A 61 -17.26 -5.66 -0.15
CA LEU A 61 -15.93 -6.25 -0.05
C LEU A 61 -15.92 -7.54 0.80
N GLU A 62 -16.76 -7.64 1.83
CA GLU A 62 -16.94 -8.89 2.59
C GLU A 62 -17.51 -10.02 1.72
N GLU A 63 -18.45 -9.69 0.82
CA GLU A 63 -19.04 -10.64 -0.12
C GLU A 63 -18.01 -11.09 -1.17
N GLU A 64 -17.29 -10.16 -1.79
CA GLU A 64 -16.22 -10.48 -2.74
C GLU A 64 -15.13 -11.36 -2.11
N THR A 65 -14.75 -11.07 -0.86
CA THR A 65 -13.76 -11.87 -0.12
C THR A 65 -14.29 -13.27 0.17
N ARG A 66 -15.60 -13.41 0.46
CA ARG A 66 -16.25 -14.72 0.63
C ARG A 66 -16.21 -15.53 -0.66
N THR A 67 -16.55 -14.91 -1.80
CA THR A 67 -16.47 -15.56 -3.12
C THR A 67 -15.04 -15.99 -3.44
N LEU A 68 -14.02 -15.18 -3.12
CA LEU A 68 -12.62 -15.55 -3.29
C LEU A 68 -12.22 -16.76 -2.43
N MET A 69 -12.71 -16.84 -1.19
CA MET A 69 -12.48 -18.00 -0.34
C MET A 69 -13.11 -19.27 -0.93
N GLU A 70 -14.31 -19.17 -1.50
CA GLU A 70 -14.98 -20.28 -2.17
C GLU A 70 -14.21 -20.75 -3.41
N ILE A 71 -13.79 -19.83 -4.28
CA ILE A 71 -13.02 -20.12 -5.50
C ILE A 71 -11.67 -20.77 -5.15
N CYS A 72 -11.00 -20.27 -4.12
CA CYS A 72 -9.69 -20.77 -3.69
C CYS A 72 -9.80 -21.99 -2.76
N ASN A 73 -11.04 -22.46 -2.50
CA ASN A 73 -11.38 -23.56 -1.62
C ASN A 73 -10.74 -23.42 -0.22
N ILE A 74 -10.72 -22.18 0.28
CA ILE A 74 -10.21 -21.79 1.59
C ILE A 74 -11.34 -22.03 2.59
N PRO A 75 -11.15 -22.88 3.61
CA PRO A 75 -12.20 -23.16 4.56
C PRO A 75 -12.64 -21.88 5.28
N ALA A 76 -13.96 -21.68 5.35
CA ALA A 76 -14.59 -20.57 6.05
C ALA A 76 -14.53 -20.74 7.58
N THR A 77 -13.43 -21.29 8.11
CA THR A 77 -13.31 -21.47 9.55
C THR A 77 -13.48 -20.11 10.24
N PRO A 78 -14.28 -20.04 11.32
CA PRO A 78 -14.18 -18.94 12.24
C PRO A 78 -12.73 -18.95 12.72
N LEU A 79 -12.02 -17.84 12.55
CA LEU A 79 -10.68 -17.66 13.14
C LEU A 79 -10.84 -17.78 14.66
N SER A 80 -10.76 -19.01 15.14
CA SER A 80 -10.54 -19.32 16.53
C SER A 80 -9.06 -19.08 16.74
N GLN A 81 -8.73 -18.32 17.78
CA GLN A 81 -7.37 -17.95 18.17
C GLN A 81 -6.41 -19.16 18.29
N GLU A 82 -6.95 -20.38 18.37
CA GLU A 82 -6.24 -21.64 18.56
C GLU A 82 -5.64 -22.23 17.26
N GLU A 83 -6.18 -21.95 16.07
CA GLU A 83 -5.63 -22.51 14.81
C GLU A 83 -4.41 -21.72 14.29
N LEU A 84 -4.19 -20.50 14.80
CA LEU A 84 -2.93 -19.75 14.63
C LEU A 84 -1.77 -20.39 15.41
N LEU A 85 -2.04 -21.25 16.39
CA LEU A 85 -1.05 -21.87 17.26
C LEU A 85 -0.63 -23.28 16.79
N SER A 86 -1.41 -23.95 15.95
CA SER A 86 -1.14 -25.34 15.54
C SER A 86 -0.14 -25.50 14.39
N THR A 87 0.28 -24.43 13.73
CA THR A 87 1.46 -24.44 12.84
C THR A 87 2.79 -24.23 13.58
N ALA A 88 2.78 -24.19 14.92
CA ALA A 88 3.93 -23.81 15.75
C ALA A 88 4.66 -24.95 16.49
N GLU A 89 4.55 -26.22 16.06
CA GLU A 89 5.37 -27.30 16.64
C GLU A 89 6.57 -27.70 15.77
N ILE A 90 7.42 -26.73 15.42
CA ILE A 90 8.85 -27.00 15.19
C ILE A 90 9.67 -26.03 16.02
N LYS A 91 10.23 -26.62 17.09
CA LYS A 91 11.04 -26.03 18.16
C LYS A 91 12.31 -25.34 17.60
N GLN A 92 12.22 -24.04 17.31
CA GLN A 92 13.23 -23.00 17.61
C GLN A 92 12.83 -21.65 16.97
N ARG A 93 12.65 -20.65 17.84
CA ARG A 93 12.22 -19.27 17.58
C ARG A 93 12.86 -18.63 16.33
N PRO A 94 12.05 -17.96 15.50
CA PRO A 94 12.27 -16.54 15.22
C PRO A 94 11.04 -15.70 15.61
N LYS A 95 11.28 -14.42 15.85
CA LYS A 95 10.35 -13.44 16.46
C LYS A 95 9.06 -13.28 15.64
N PRO A 96 7.90 -13.01 16.28
CA PRO A 96 6.63 -12.86 15.57
C PRO A 96 6.69 -11.62 14.67
N GLY A 97 6.48 -11.84 13.37
CA GLY A 97 6.24 -10.79 12.39
C GLY A 97 4.92 -10.11 12.72
N ARG A 98 5.00 -9.01 13.48
CA ARG A 98 3.89 -8.08 13.67
C ARG A 98 3.57 -7.44 12.34
N PHE A 99 2.48 -7.86 11.68
CA PHE A 99 1.75 -6.95 10.82
C PHE A 99 1.16 -5.87 11.72
N LYS A 100 1.86 -4.73 11.79
CA LYS A 100 1.34 -3.54 12.45
C LYS A 100 0.31 -2.96 11.51
N GLN A 101 -0.96 -3.18 11.84
CA GLN A 101 -2.04 -2.39 11.27
C GLN A 101 -1.87 -0.95 11.74
N VAL A 102 -1.47 -0.07 10.83
CA VAL A 102 -1.21 1.34 11.13
C VAL A 102 -2.53 2.11 11.08
N VAL A 103 -3.25 2.10 12.20
CA VAL A 103 -4.11 3.23 12.57
C VAL A 103 -3.38 3.99 13.69
N SER A 104 -2.39 4.78 13.29
CA SER A 104 -1.60 5.59 14.22
C SER A 104 -2.45 6.72 14.77
N LYS A 105 -2.82 6.57 16.05
CA LYS A 105 -3.44 7.59 16.89
C LYS A 105 -2.67 8.91 16.81
N LEU A 106 -3.42 9.98 16.58
CA LEU A 106 -3.05 11.38 16.83
C LEU A 106 -2.57 11.56 18.28
N LYS A 107 -1.25 11.47 18.52
CA LYS A 107 -0.62 12.21 19.63
C LYS A 107 0.86 12.46 19.32
N GLY A 108 1.18 13.73 19.14
CA GLY A 108 2.46 14.19 18.59
C GLY A 108 3.70 13.83 19.41
N LYS A 109 4.79 13.61 18.68
CA LYS A 109 6.15 14.01 19.01
C LYS A 109 6.97 14.07 17.71
N LYS A 110 7.82 15.10 17.64
CA LYS A 110 8.48 15.62 16.44
C LYS A 110 9.75 14.80 16.16
N ASP A 111 9.60 13.67 15.49
CA ASP A 111 10.71 12.96 14.87
C ASP A 111 10.44 12.86 13.36
N LYS A 112 11.48 13.07 12.54
CA LYS A 112 11.41 13.11 11.08
C LYS A 112 11.07 11.72 10.52
N GLU A 113 9.80 11.36 10.63
CA GLU A 113 9.22 10.13 10.11
C GLU A 113 9.23 10.24 8.58
N LYS A 114 9.89 9.30 7.89
CA LYS A 114 9.70 9.11 6.45
C LYS A 114 8.28 8.60 6.27
N THR A 115 7.32 9.52 6.26
CA THR A 115 5.93 9.23 6.02
C THR A 115 5.83 8.78 4.57
N TYR A 116 5.64 7.48 4.35
CA TYR A 116 5.09 6.99 3.10
C TYR A 116 3.62 7.45 3.07
N ILE A 117 3.40 8.73 2.78
CA ILE A 117 2.07 9.24 2.48
C ILE A 117 1.68 8.56 1.17
N PRO A 118 0.53 7.88 1.08
CA PRO A 118 -0.02 7.46 -0.20
C PRO A 118 -0.32 8.76 -0.96
N LEU A 119 0.62 9.19 -1.80
CA LEU A 119 0.41 10.32 -2.69
C LEU A 119 -0.89 10.05 -3.44
N VAL A 120 -1.77 11.04 -3.47
CA VAL A 120 -3.10 10.98 -4.08
C VAL A 120 -3.00 10.27 -5.43
N TYR A 121 -3.84 9.24 -5.66
CA TYR A 121 -3.75 8.36 -6.84
C TYR A 121 -3.79 9.12 -8.18
N ASN A 122 -4.32 10.34 -8.18
CA ASN A 122 -4.36 11.20 -9.35
C ASN A 122 -3.18 12.20 -9.34
N VAL A 123 -2.15 11.87 -10.13
CA VAL A 123 -0.95 12.71 -10.27
C VAL A 123 -1.30 14.12 -10.76
N ASN A 124 -2.37 14.33 -11.54
CA ASN A 124 -2.75 15.68 -12.00
C ASN A 124 -3.09 16.65 -10.86
N THR A 125 -3.41 16.14 -9.67
CA THR A 125 -3.76 16.96 -8.50
C THR A 125 -2.56 17.26 -7.60
N TRP A 126 -1.39 16.71 -7.92
CA TRP A 126 -0.19 16.92 -7.11
C TRP A 126 0.26 18.36 -7.16
N THR A 127 0.53 18.90 -5.98
CA THR A 127 1.21 20.18 -5.79
C THR A 127 2.72 20.01 -5.97
N ALA A 128 3.46 21.13 -6.02
CA ALA A 128 4.92 21.08 -6.08
C ALA A 128 5.54 20.39 -4.84
N GLU A 129 4.87 20.48 -3.69
CA GLU A 129 5.28 19.79 -2.47
C GLU A 129 5.10 18.27 -2.58
N ASP A 130 4.01 17.81 -3.21
CA ASP A 130 3.75 16.40 -3.50
C ASP A 130 4.78 15.83 -4.49
N VAL A 131 5.14 16.61 -5.52
CA VAL A 131 6.25 16.27 -6.43
C VAL A 131 7.58 16.18 -5.67
N GLY A 132 7.82 17.09 -4.72
CA GLY A 132 8.96 17.03 -3.82
C GLY A 132 9.01 15.74 -3.00
N GLN A 133 7.87 15.33 -2.42
CA GLN A 133 7.76 14.06 -1.69
C GLN A 133 7.96 12.84 -2.59
N TRP A 134 7.49 12.88 -3.83
CA TRP A 134 7.75 11.84 -4.82
C TRP A 134 9.26 11.69 -5.09
N LEU A 135 9.99 12.81 -5.23
CA LEU A 135 11.45 12.79 -5.33
C LEU A 135 12.11 12.22 -4.07
N ASP A 136 11.63 12.59 -2.88
CA ASP A 136 12.14 12.07 -1.61
C ASP A 136 12.01 10.54 -1.52
N ASN A 137 10.87 9.99 -1.95
CA ASN A 137 10.60 8.55 -1.94
C ASN A 137 11.51 7.76 -2.90
N MET A 138 12.00 8.41 -3.96
CA MET A 138 12.98 7.82 -4.90
C MET A 138 14.43 8.10 -4.50
N SER A 139 14.68 8.64 -3.29
CA SER A 139 16.01 9.05 -2.83
C SER A 139 16.64 10.11 -3.76
N LEU A 140 15.82 11.07 -4.21
CA LEU A 140 16.18 12.21 -5.05
C LEU A 140 15.94 13.56 -4.36
N SER A 141 15.93 13.56 -3.02
CA SER A 141 15.71 14.74 -2.17
C SER A 141 16.61 15.92 -2.49
N GLU A 142 17.81 15.70 -3.04
CA GLU A 142 18.73 16.77 -3.45
C GLU A 142 18.15 17.71 -4.51
N TYR A 143 17.16 17.26 -5.30
CA TYR A 143 16.51 18.06 -6.36
C TYR A 143 15.17 18.64 -5.93
N ARG A 144 14.68 18.30 -4.73
CA ARG A 144 13.38 18.70 -4.20
C ARG A 144 13.16 20.21 -4.26
N ASP A 145 14.10 20.98 -3.68
CA ASP A 145 14.01 22.44 -3.64
C ASP A 145 14.07 23.04 -5.04
N SER A 146 14.78 22.41 -5.97
CA SER A 146 14.81 22.87 -7.36
C SER A 146 13.44 22.72 -8.00
N PHE A 147 12.82 21.54 -7.91
CA PHE A 147 11.49 21.30 -8.48
C PHE A 147 10.42 22.19 -7.84
N ILE A 148 10.49 22.45 -6.53
CA ILE A 148 9.55 23.35 -5.84
C ILE A 148 9.74 24.80 -6.27
N ARG A 149 10.99 25.29 -6.37
CA ARG A 149 11.26 26.67 -6.82
C ARG A 149 10.81 26.94 -8.24
N HIS A 150 10.82 25.93 -9.10
CA HIS A 150 10.32 26.01 -10.47
C HIS A 150 8.83 25.67 -10.57
N GLU A 151 8.14 25.51 -9.44
CA GLU A 151 6.70 25.22 -9.36
C GLU A 151 6.27 24.01 -10.21
N ILE A 152 7.11 22.97 -10.26
CA ILE A 152 6.78 21.74 -10.97
C ILE A 152 5.68 21.01 -10.21
N ARG A 153 4.44 21.07 -10.69
CA ARG A 153 3.29 20.33 -10.14
C ARG A 153 3.07 19.07 -10.97
N GLY A 154 2.02 18.33 -10.63
CA GLY A 154 1.76 17.01 -11.22
C GLY A 154 1.61 17.00 -12.74
N GLN A 155 0.91 17.99 -13.30
CA GLN A 155 0.71 18.08 -14.76
C GLN A 155 2.04 18.36 -15.47
N GLU A 156 2.81 19.32 -14.96
CA GLU A 156 4.11 19.69 -15.51
C GLU A 156 5.08 18.50 -15.41
N LEU A 157 5.11 17.81 -14.27
CA LEU A 157 5.94 16.62 -14.04
C LEU A 157 5.72 15.53 -15.11
N LEU A 158 4.46 15.27 -15.48
CA LEU A 158 4.11 14.26 -16.48
C LEU A 158 4.55 14.64 -17.89
N SER A 159 4.77 15.92 -18.15
CA SER A 159 5.19 16.46 -19.44
C SER A 159 6.69 16.68 -19.59
N LEU A 160 7.47 16.61 -18.50
CA LEU A 160 8.91 16.88 -18.52
C LEU A 160 9.65 15.95 -19.48
N ASP A 161 10.40 16.55 -20.39
CA ASP A 161 11.32 15.85 -21.26
C ASP A 161 12.73 15.75 -20.63
N LYS A 162 13.68 15.19 -21.39
CA LYS A 162 15.05 15.05 -20.91
C LYS A 162 15.69 16.41 -20.62
N THR A 163 15.48 17.37 -21.51
CA THR A 163 16.07 18.71 -21.49
C THR A 163 15.53 19.48 -20.30
N ASP A 164 14.22 19.45 -20.08
CA ASP A 164 13.57 20.12 -18.95
C ASP A 164 14.14 19.62 -17.61
N ILE A 165 14.33 18.31 -17.46
CA ILE A 165 14.91 17.72 -16.24
C ILE A 165 16.37 18.17 -16.04
N GLN A 166 17.12 18.38 -17.14
CA GLN A 166 18.48 18.92 -17.06
C GLN A 166 18.47 20.39 -16.68
N ASP A 167 17.52 21.18 -17.17
CA ASP A 167 17.37 22.60 -16.85
C ASP A 167 16.93 22.82 -15.39
N LEU A 168 16.24 21.85 -14.80
CA LEU A 168 15.96 21.79 -13.35
C LEU A 168 17.20 21.45 -12.50
N GLY A 169 18.37 21.23 -13.11
CA GLY A 169 19.65 21.00 -12.45
C GLY A 169 20.03 19.52 -12.28
N VAL A 170 19.32 18.59 -12.91
CA VAL A 170 19.61 17.15 -12.82
C VAL A 170 20.56 16.72 -13.94
N HIS A 171 21.87 16.86 -13.73
CA HIS A 171 22.87 16.50 -14.74
C HIS A 171 23.42 15.06 -14.60
N LYS A 172 23.25 14.42 -13.44
CA LYS A 172 23.74 13.06 -13.21
C LYS A 172 22.89 12.05 -14.01
N VAL A 173 23.51 11.34 -14.96
CA VAL A 173 22.83 10.39 -15.86
C VAL A 173 21.97 9.37 -15.12
N GLY A 174 22.46 8.81 -14.01
CA GLY A 174 21.70 7.83 -13.22
C GLY A 174 20.46 8.42 -12.54
N HIS A 175 20.51 9.69 -12.12
CA HIS A 175 19.36 10.37 -11.52
C HIS A 175 18.36 10.76 -12.59
N LEU A 176 18.84 11.32 -13.71
CA LEU A 176 18.04 11.62 -14.90
C LEU A 176 17.25 10.38 -15.35
N LYS A 177 17.92 9.22 -15.44
CA LYS A 177 17.25 7.95 -15.80
C LYS A 177 16.22 7.50 -14.78
N ARG A 178 16.47 7.66 -13.48
CA ARG A 178 15.51 7.35 -12.42
C ARG A 178 14.26 8.23 -12.51
N ILE A 179 14.40 9.54 -12.71
CA ILE A 179 13.27 10.46 -12.87
C ILE A 179 12.47 10.11 -14.12
N GLN A 180 13.14 9.93 -15.27
CA GLN A 180 12.48 9.54 -16.52
C GLN A 180 11.70 8.22 -16.39
N HIS A 181 12.26 7.24 -15.68
CA HIS A 181 11.59 5.98 -15.44
C HIS A 181 10.38 6.14 -14.51
N GLY A 182 10.55 6.90 -13.41
CA GLY A 182 9.46 7.18 -12.47
C GLY A 182 8.29 7.91 -13.13
N ILE A 183 8.54 8.88 -14.01
CA ILE A 183 7.48 9.57 -14.77
C ILE A 183 6.73 8.56 -15.65
N LYS A 184 7.44 7.69 -16.38
CA LYS A 184 6.81 6.64 -17.21
C LYS A 184 5.93 5.69 -16.38
N GLU A 185 6.40 5.35 -15.18
CA GLU A 185 5.64 4.51 -14.26
C GLU A 185 4.35 5.21 -13.81
N LEU A 186 4.41 6.50 -13.45
CA LEU A 186 3.24 7.30 -13.10
C LEU A 186 2.22 7.34 -14.25
N VAL A 187 2.68 7.62 -15.48
CA VAL A 187 1.81 7.64 -16.68
C VAL A 187 1.16 6.28 -16.91
N SER A 188 1.92 5.19 -16.80
CA SER A 188 1.39 3.84 -16.97
C SER A 188 0.34 3.49 -15.91
N ARG A 189 0.56 3.91 -14.65
CA ARG A 189 -0.39 3.70 -13.56
C ARG A 189 -1.68 4.49 -13.77
N MET A 190 -1.59 5.74 -14.21
CA MET A 190 -2.77 6.57 -14.52
C MET A 190 -3.59 5.99 -15.67
N ALA A 191 -2.94 5.54 -16.75
CA ALA A 191 -3.64 4.90 -17.87
C ALA A 191 -4.32 3.58 -17.48
N ALA A 192 -3.72 2.81 -16.55
CA ALA A 192 -4.36 1.61 -16.01
C ALA A 192 -5.61 1.96 -15.17
N MET A 193 -5.53 3.03 -14.37
CA MET A 193 -6.64 3.51 -13.55
C MET A 193 -7.81 4.04 -14.41
N GLU A 194 -7.52 4.79 -15.46
CA GLU A 194 -8.54 5.29 -16.39
C GLU A 194 -9.30 4.15 -17.08
N LYS A 195 -8.58 3.11 -17.52
CA LYS A 195 -9.21 1.89 -18.08
C LYS A 195 -10.10 1.18 -17.08
N TYR A 196 -9.69 1.13 -15.82
CA TYR A 196 -10.47 0.51 -14.75
C TYR A 196 -11.76 1.30 -14.48
N CYS A 197 -11.68 2.63 -14.35
CA CYS A 197 -12.85 3.48 -14.19
C CYS A 197 -13.82 3.41 -15.39
N ASN A 198 -13.29 3.33 -16.62
CA ASN A 198 -14.15 3.22 -17.82
C ASN A 198 -14.83 1.85 -17.95
N ASN A 199 -14.22 0.77 -17.44
CA ASN A 199 -14.78 -0.58 -17.53
C ASN A 199 -15.84 -0.88 -16.45
N TYR A 200 -15.85 -0.16 -15.33
CA TYR A 200 -16.73 -0.43 -14.18
C TYR A 200 -17.57 0.78 -13.75
N GLY A 201 -17.49 1.90 -14.47
CA GLY A 201 -18.13 3.18 -14.13
C GLY A 201 -19.40 3.53 -14.91
N ASN A 202 -20.08 2.57 -15.54
CA ASN A 202 -21.42 2.75 -16.13
C ASN A 202 -22.45 1.86 -15.43
#